data_AF-G2IQF0-F1
#
_entry.id   AF-G2IQF0-F1
#
_cell.length_a   1.000
_cell.length_b   1.000
_cell.length_c   1.000
_cell.angle_alpha   90.00
_cell.angle_beta   90.00
_cell.angle_gamma   90.00
#
_symmetry.space_group_name_H-M   'P 1'
#
loop_
_entity.id
_entity.type
_entity.pdbx_description
1 polymer ?
#
loop_
_entity_poly.entity_id
_entity_poly.type
_entity_poly.pdbx_seq_one_letter_code
_entity_poly.pdbx_strand_id
1 'polypeptide(L)'
;MTVVTRPHAQARRWHCRRAPTLPIRPATPRAQRRDCQGQLIAALEAMLAPARVQDAQMSPWCSATFVGTRHAITLGLAGKDAVEEARRLTTGLSEAEFALRGHIVVDLTIDDISGAPALGKALIRLAVLTIEEW
;
A
#
# COMPACT_ATOMS: atom_id res chain seq x y z
N MET A 1 46.54 -13.44 -48.57
CA MET A 1 45.81 -12.80 -47.45
C MET A 1 45.01 -11.65 -48.05
N THR A 2 43.70 -11.83 -48.26
CA THR A 2 42.86 -10.81 -48.91
C THR A 2 41.88 -10.26 -47.88
N VAL A 3 42.07 -8.99 -47.50
CA VAL A 3 41.21 -8.30 -46.54
C VAL A 3 39.97 -7.82 -47.29
N VAL A 4 38.80 -8.32 -46.91
CA VAL A 4 37.50 -7.89 -47.43
C VAL A 4 36.97 -6.76 -46.53
N THR A 5 36.95 -5.54 -47.06
CA THR A 5 36.42 -4.36 -46.39
C THR A 5 34.89 -4.32 -46.51
N ARG A 6 34.18 -4.37 -45.38
CA ARG A 6 32.70 -4.22 -45.33
C ARG A 6 32.29 -2.77 -45.60
N PRO A 7 31.25 -2.50 -46.39
CA PRO A 7 30.74 -1.14 -46.56
C PRO A 7 29.96 -0.71 -45.31
N HIS A 8 30.23 0.53 -44.89
CA HIS A 8 29.65 1.17 -43.72
C HIS A 8 28.17 1.53 -43.99
N ALA A 9 27.23 0.90 -43.28
CA ALA A 9 25.80 1.16 -43.45
C ALA A 9 25.45 2.57 -42.93
N GLN A 10 24.81 3.37 -43.79
CA GLN A 10 24.43 4.74 -43.53
C GLN A 10 23.26 4.77 -42.51
N ALA A 11 23.45 5.45 -41.38
CA ALA A 11 22.46 5.53 -40.31
C ALA A 11 21.21 6.31 -40.76
N ARG A 12 20.05 5.65 -40.73
CA ARG A 12 18.75 6.29 -41.00
C ARG A 12 18.40 7.26 -39.87
N ARG A 13 18.19 8.53 -40.21
CA ARG A 13 17.75 9.58 -39.27
C ARG A 13 16.29 9.33 -38.88
N TRP A 14 16.04 9.00 -37.62
CA TRP A 14 14.69 8.95 -37.07
C TRP A 14 14.23 10.37 -36.76
N HIS A 15 13.13 10.80 -37.38
CA HIS A 15 12.46 12.06 -37.05
C HIS A 15 11.31 11.77 -36.08
N CYS A 16 11.52 12.02 -34.79
CA CYS A 16 10.45 11.99 -33.80
C CYS A 16 9.49 13.16 -34.07
N ARG A 17 8.34 12.89 -34.71
CA ARG A 17 7.26 13.89 -34.78
C ARG A 17 6.61 13.98 -33.40
N ARG A 18 6.67 15.16 -32.75
CA ARG A 18 5.90 15.40 -31.53
C ARG A 18 4.42 15.42 -31.91
N ALA A 19 3.66 14.44 -31.45
CA ALA A 19 2.20 14.54 -31.45
C ALA A 19 1.79 15.70 -30.52
N PRO A 20 0.72 16.45 -30.84
CA PRO A 20 0.19 17.45 -29.94
C PRO A 20 -0.23 16.78 -28.62
N THR A 21 0.11 17.42 -27.49
CA THR A 21 -0.28 16.96 -26.16
C THR A 21 -1.79 17.09 -26.02
N LEU A 22 -2.52 16.01 -26.33
CA LEU A 22 -3.90 15.87 -25.89
C LEU A 22 -3.86 15.72 -24.36
N PRO A 23 -4.71 16.43 -23.60
CA PRO A 23 -4.84 16.16 -22.18
C PRO A 23 -5.26 14.70 -22.05
N ILE A 24 -4.41 13.90 -21.40
CA ILE A 24 -4.78 12.55 -20.99
C ILE A 24 -6.00 12.76 -20.09
N ARG A 25 -7.20 12.45 -20.60
CA ARG A 25 -8.35 12.30 -19.72
C ARG A 25 -7.95 11.18 -18.76
N PRO A 26 -7.83 11.41 -17.45
CA PRO A 26 -7.67 10.29 -16.54
C PRO A 26 -8.88 9.40 -16.80
N ALA A 27 -8.64 8.18 -17.27
CA ALA A 27 -9.69 7.16 -17.29
C ALA A 27 -10.21 7.15 -15.86
N THR A 28 -11.46 7.56 -15.65
CA THR A 28 -12.05 7.68 -14.31
C THR A 28 -11.70 6.39 -13.56
N PRO A 29 -10.89 6.45 -12.49
CA PRO A 29 -10.48 5.23 -11.80
C PRO A 29 -11.75 4.49 -11.39
N ARG A 30 -11.90 3.23 -11.85
CA ARG A 30 -13.07 2.39 -11.54
C ARG A 30 -13.34 2.48 -10.03
N ALA A 31 -14.56 2.82 -9.64
CA ALA A 31 -14.92 3.03 -8.23
C ALA A 31 -14.50 1.85 -7.33
N GLN A 32 -14.56 0.64 -7.87
CA GLN A 32 -14.16 -0.60 -7.20
C GLN A 32 -12.65 -0.70 -6.88
N ARG A 33 -11.77 -0.03 -7.64
CA ARG A 33 -10.34 0.08 -7.29
C ARG A 33 -10.10 1.05 -6.13
N ARG A 34 -11.05 1.94 -5.83
CA ARG A 34 -10.87 3.01 -4.85
C ARG A 34 -11.12 2.58 -3.40
N ASP A 35 -11.81 1.46 -3.17
CA ASP A 35 -12.17 1.05 -1.80
C ASP A 35 -11.17 0.05 -1.19
N CYS A 36 -9.88 0.19 -1.49
CA CYS A 36 -8.85 -0.62 -0.85
C CYS A 36 -8.75 -0.30 0.64
N GLN A 37 -8.75 0.99 1.00
CA GLN A 37 -8.60 1.43 2.38
C GLN A 37 -9.80 1.01 3.24
N GLY A 38 -11.02 1.10 2.71
CA GLY A 38 -12.21 0.65 3.42
C GLY A 38 -12.20 -0.86 3.68
N GLN A 39 -11.83 -1.68 2.69
CA GLN A 39 -11.66 -3.12 2.86
C GLN A 39 -10.58 -3.47 3.90
N LEU A 40 -9.44 -2.78 3.86
CA LEU A 40 -8.35 -2.98 4.82
C LEU A 40 -8.78 -2.61 6.25
N ILE A 41 -9.45 -1.47 6.42
CA ILE A 41 -9.99 -1.03 7.72
C ILE A 41 -10.98 -2.06 8.26
N ALA A 42 -11.93 -2.52 7.43
CA ALA A 42 -12.92 -3.50 7.85
C ALA A 42 -12.26 -4.83 8.28
N ALA A 43 -11.25 -5.29 7.54
CA ALA A 43 -10.50 -6.49 7.89
C ALA A 43 -9.71 -6.32 9.19
N LEU A 44 -9.02 -5.20 9.38
CA LEU A 44 -8.27 -4.90 10.60
C LEU A 44 -9.19 -4.80 11.83
N GLU A 45 -10.33 -4.12 11.74
CA GLU A 45 -11.26 -3.99 12.86
C GLU A 45 -11.95 -5.31 13.23
N ALA A 46 -12.17 -6.19 12.24
CA ALA A 46 -12.70 -7.53 12.48
C ALA A 46 -11.66 -8.42 13.17
N MET A 47 -10.41 -8.39 12.71
CA MET A 47 -9.33 -9.24 13.22
C MET A 47 -8.80 -8.76 14.58
N LEU A 48 -8.71 -7.45 14.78
CA LEU A 48 -8.13 -6.85 15.99
C LEU A 48 -9.19 -6.37 16.98
N ALA A 49 -10.42 -6.89 16.91
CA ALA A 49 -11.46 -6.52 17.86
C ALA A 49 -10.99 -6.77 19.31
N PRO A 50 -11.14 -5.80 20.24
CA PRO A 50 -12.02 -4.63 20.14
C PRO A 50 -11.36 -3.32 19.66
N ALA A 51 -10.16 -3.35 19.08
CA ALA A 51 -9.51 -2.15 18.54
C ALA A 51 -10.33 -1.53 17.39
N ARG A 52 -10.31 -0.19 17.29
CA ARG A 52 -11.04 0.60 16.28
C ARG A 52 -10.14 1.64 15.64
N VAL A 53 -10.32 1.87 14.34
CA VAL A 53 -9.53 2.87 13.61
C VAL A 53 -9.86 4.27 14.13
N GLN A 54 -8.82 5.04 14.45
CA GLN A 54 -8.90 6.42 14.91
C GLN A 54 -8.47 7.40 13.81
N ASP A 55 -7.47 7.00 13.02
CA ASP A 55 -6.99 7.76 11.87
C ASP A 55 -6.46 6.80 10.80
N ALA A 56 -6.61 7.20 9.54
CA ALA A 56 -6.17 6.42 8.40
C ALA A 56 -5.78 7.34 7.24
N GLN A 57 -4.50 7.37 6.91
CA GLN A 57 -3.95 8.15 5.81
C GLN A 57 -3.47 7.21 4.70
N MET A 58 -3.53 7.67 3.45
CA MET A 58 -3.02 6.93 2.31
C MET A 58 -2.16 7.81 1.40
N SER A 59 -1.17 7.19 0.77
CA SER A 59 -0.35 7.83 -0.27
C SER A 59 -0.09 6.87 -1.43
N PRO A 60 -0.15 7.35 -2.69
CA PRO A 60 0.19 6.52 -3.85
C PRO A 60 1.62 6.00 -3.78
N TRP A 61 1.84 4.78 -4.29
CA TRP A 61 3.16 4.17 -4.41
C TRP A 61 3.28 3.39 -5.72
N CYS A 62 4.47 3.36 -6.31
CA CYS A 62 4.76 2.50 -7.45
C CYS A 62 6.22 2.03 -7.43
N SER A 63 6.46 0.87 -8.02
CA SER A 63 7.78 0.34 -8.37
C SER A 63 7.89 0.16 -9.89
N ALA A 64 8.96 -0.48 -10.36
CA ALA A 64 9.13 -0.78 -11.78
C ALA A 64 8.03 -1.69 -12.34
N THR A 65 7.47 -2.59 -11.53
CA THR A 65 6.50 -3.61 -11.95
C THR A 65 5.16 -3.55 -11.22
N PHE A 66 5.06 -2.76 -10.15
CA PHE A 66 3.87 -2.72 -9.30
C PHE A 66 3.37 -1.31 -9.10
N VAL A 67 2.04 -1.19 -9.00
CA VAL A 67 1.34 0.02 -8.60
C VAL A 67 0.56 -0.30 -7.33
N GLY A 68 0.57 0.61 -6.38
CA GLY A 68 0.01 0.36 -5.07
C GLY A 68 -0.26 1.61 -4.25
N THR A 69 -0.52 1.39 -2.97
CA THR A 69 -0.82 2.43 -1.97
C THR A 69 -0.18 2.07 -0.65
N ARG A 70 0.48 3.06 -0.03
CA ARG A 70 0.92 3.00 1.36
C ARG A 70 -0.17 3.54 2.26
N HIS A 71 -0.53 2.79 3.29
CA HIS A 71 -1.50 3.15 4.30
C HIS A 71 -0.80 3.34 5.63
N ALA A 72 -1.08 4.44 6.32
CA ALA A 72 -0.71 4.65 7.71
C ALA A 72 -2.00 4.63 8.54
N ILE A 73 -2.14 3.64 9.41
CA ILE A 73 -3.39 3.39 10.15
C ILE A 73 -3.08 3.45 11.65
N THR A 74 -3.89 4.20 12.39
CA THR A 74 -3.85 4.22 13.85
C THR A 74 -5.10 3.56 14.39
N LEU A 75 -4.95 2.46 15.14
CA LEU A 75 -6.04 1.83 15.88
C LEU A 75 -5.96 2.21 17.36
N GLY A 76 -7.12 2.42 17.97
CA GLY A 76 -7.27 2.70 19.38
C GLY A 76 -7.99 1.57 20.11
N LEU A 77 -7.55 1.31 21.33
CA LEU A 77 -8.12 0.33 22.24
C LEU A 77 -8.36 0.99 23.60
N ALA A 78 -9.46 0.63 24.26
CA ALA A 78 -9.78 1.06 25.61
C ALA A 78 -10.02 -0.14 26.54
N GLY A 79 -9.61 -0.01 27.80
CA GLY A 79 -9.73 -1.06 28.80
C GLY A 79 -8.62 -0.99 29.85
N LYS A 80 -8.83 -1.67 30.98
CA LYS A 80 -7.89 -1.67 32.11
C LYS A 80 -6.48 -2.14 31.70
N ASP A 81 -6.41 -3.10 30.79
CA ASP A 81 -5.15 -3.71 30.31
C ASP A 81 -4.91 -3.42 28.82
N ALA A 82 -5.36 -2.25 28.32
CA ALA A 82 -5.33 -1.93 26.89
C ALA A 82 -3.95 -2.07 26.24
N VAL A 83 -2.86 -1.74 26.92
CA VAL A 83 -1.50 -1.87 26.34
C VAL A 83 -1.10 -3.33 26.16
N GLU A 84 -1.37 -4.17 27.15
CA GLU A 84 -1.05 -5.61 27.07
C GLU A 84 -1.94 -6.33 26.07
N GLU A 85 -3.22 -5.96 26.01
CA GLU A 85 -4.12 -6.48 24.99
C GLU A 85 -3.71 -6.04 23.57
N ALA A 86 -3.28 -4.79 23.39
CA ALA A 86 -2.75 -4.33 22.11
C ALA A 86 -1.54 -5.18 21.67
N ARG A 87 -0.60 -5.47 22.58
CA ARG A 87 0.55 -6.36 22.28
C ARG A 87 0.10 -7.75 21.86
N ARG A 88 -0.86 -8.35 22.59
CA ARG A 88 -1.41 -9.66 22.25
C ARG A 88 -2.06 -9.67 20.87
N LEU A 89 -2.94 -8.70 20.58
CA LEU A 89 -3.64 -8.60 19.31
C LEU A 89 -2.68 -8.41 18.12
N THR A 90 -1.57 -7.70 18.32
CA THR A 90 -0.55 -7.50 17.28
C THR A 90 0.38 -8.70 17.07
N THR A 91 0.32 -9.72 17.92
CA THR A 91 1.20 -10.89 17.82
C THR A 91 0.86 -11.67 16.55
N GLY A 92 1.83 -11.80 15.63
CA GLY A 92 1.65 -12.48 14.34
C GLY A 92 0.90 -11.66 13.29
N LEU A 93 0.56 -10.40 13.56
CA LEU A 93 -0.17 -9.53 12.64
C LEU A 93 0.60 -9.27 11.33
N SER A 94 1.93 -9.25 11.35
CA SER A 94 2.76 -9.08 10.15
C SER A 94 2.62 -10.23 9.15
N GLU A 95 2.30 -11.43 9.65
CA GLU A 95 2.15 -12.63 8.83
C GLU A 95 0.69 -12.89 8.43
N ALA A 96 -0.24 -12.01 8.84
CA ALA A 96 -1.66 -12.19 8.57
C ALA A 96 -1.98 -11.95 7.09
N GLU A 97 -2.78 -12.84 6.51
CA GLU A 97 -3.27 -12.69 5.14
C GLU A 97 -4.58 -11.90 5.11
N PHE A 98 -4.67 -10.96 4.17
CA PHE A 98 -5.84 -10.10 3.97
C PHE A 98 -6.49 -10.37 2.63
N ALA A 99 -7.79 -10.68 2.64
CA ALA A 99 -8.60 -10.79 1.44
C ALA A 99 -9.11 -9.41 1.00
N LEU A 100 -8.29 -8.67 0.23
CA LEU A 100 -8.68 -7.38 -0.35
C LEU A 100 -9.01 -7.57 -1.83
N ARG A 101 -10.23 -7.25 -2.26
CA ARG A 101 -10.63 -7.47 -3.66
C ARG A 101 -9.82 -6.57 -4.60
N GLY A 102 -9.07 -7.20 -5.51
CA GLY A 102 -8.27 -6.52 -6.53
C GLY A 102 -6.99 -5.86 -5.98
N HIS A 103 -6.62 -6.18 -4.74
CA HIS A 103 -5.42 -5.68 -4.08
C HIS A 103 -4.77 -6.78 -3.23
N ILE A 104 -3.46 -6.73 -3.07
CA ILE A 104 -2.72 -7.66 -2.22
C ILE A 104 -1.95 -6.85 -1.19
N VAL A 105 -2.01 -7.24 0.09
CA VAL A 105 -1.11 -6.70 1.12
C VAL A 105 0.24 -7.38 0.93
N VAL A 106 1.27 -6.60 0.64
CA VAL A 106 2.63 -7.10 0.39
C VAL A 106 3.58 -6.83 1.56
N ASP A 107 3.19 -5.90 2.44
CA ASP A 107 3.94 -5.60 3.65
C ASP A 107 2.99 -5.02 4.70
N LEU A 108 3.20 -5.41 5.96
CA LEU A 108 2.51 -4.87 7.12
C LEU A 108 3.48 -4.79 8.29
N THR A 109 3.74 -3.59 8.77
CA THR A 109 4.58 -3.33 9.95
C THR A 109 3.78 -2.69 11.07
N ILE A 110 4.17 -3.02 12.30
CA ILE A 110 3.71 -2.32 13.50
C ILE A 110 4.78 -1.31 13.85
N ASP A 111 4.50 -0.04 13.59
CA ASP A 111 5.47 1.05 13.79
C ASP A 111 5.57 1.44 15.26
N ASP A 112 4.45 1.34 16.02
CA ASP A 112 4.42 1.65 17.44
C ASP A 112 3.23 1.00 18.16
N ILE A 113 3.44 0.68 19.43
CA ILE A 113 2.38 0.36 20.39
C ILE A 113 2.61 1.22 21.62
N SER A 114 1.77 2.24 21.79
CA SER A 114 1.87 3.19 22.90
C SER A 114 0.54 3.31 23.62
N GLY A 115 0.54 3.84 24.84
CA GLY A 115 -0.69 4.00 25.61
C GLY A 115 -0.46 4.68 26.94
N ALA A 116 -1.56 4.98 27.60
CA ALA A 116 -1.58 5.55 28.94
C ALA A 116 -2.32 4.56 29.86
N PRO A 117 -1.60 3.69 30.62
CA PRO A 117 -2.21 2.69 31.48
C PRO A 117 -3.20 3.29 32.48
N ALA A 118 -2.86 4.45 33.05
CA ALA A 118 -3.74 5.18 33.99
C ALA A 118 -5.07 5.65 33.36
N LEU A 119 -5.10 5.85 32.04
CA LEU A 119 -6.32 6.22 31.30
C LEU A 119 -7.01 5.00 30.67
N GLY A 120 -6.43 3.81 30.79
CA GLY A 120 -6.94 2.60 30.15
C GLY A 120 -7.03 2.73 28.63
N LYS A 121 -6.05 3.36 27.98
CA LYS A 121 -6.01 3.56 26.52
C LYS A 121 -4.72 3.04 25.91
N ALA A 122 -4.81 2.45 24.73
CA ALA A 122 -3.67 2.11 23.89
C ALA A 122 -3.93 2.51 22.43
N LEU A 123 -2.84 2.78 21.72
CA LEU A 123 -2.79 3.08 20.30
C LEU A 123 -1.80 2.12 19.62
N ILE A 124 -2.20 1.60 18.46
CA ILE A 124 -1.37 0.77 17.59
C ILE A 124 -1.21 1.55 16.29
N ARG A 125 0.02 1.84 15.88
CA ARG A 125 0.32 2.44 14.58
C ARG A 125 0.84 1.37 13.64
N LEU A 126 0.21 1.27 12.47
CA LEU A 126 0.53 0.31 11.43
C LEU A 126 0.93 1.06 10.16
N ALA A 127 1.92 0.55 9.45
CA ALA A 127 2.16 0.87 8.05
C ALA A 127 1.85 -0.37 7.19
N VAL A 128 1.04 -0.19 6.16
CA VAL A 128 0.62 -1.27 5.27
C VAL A 128 0.89 -0.88 3.83
N LEU A 129 1.54 -1.76 3.06
CA LEU A 129 1.71 -1.61 1.63
C LEU A 129 0.76 -2.56 0.90
N THR A 130 -0.05 -1.98 0.02
CA THR A 130 -0.94 -2.73 -0.88
C THR A 130 -0.53 -2.50 -2.32
N ILE A 131 -0.66 -3.52 -3.16
CA ILE A 131 -0.50 -3.41 -4.62
C ILE A 131 -1.77 -3.85 -5.32
N GLU A 132 -2.02 -3.29 -6.50
CA GLU A 132 -3.14 -3.71 -7.35
C GLU A 132 -2.88 -5.11 -7.92
N GLU A 133 -3.91 -5.95 -7.93
CA GLU A 133 -3.93 -7.25 -8.62
C GLU A 133 -4.46 -7.02 -10.05
N TRP A 134 -3.73 -7.51 -11.06
CA TRP A 134 -3.99 -7.27 -12.50
C TRP A 134 -4.27 -8.55 -13.26
#